data_AF-A0AA36IJY3-F1
#
_entry.id   AF-A0AA36IJY3-F1
#
_cell.length_a   1.000
_cell.length_b   1.000
_cell.length_c   1.000
_cell.angle_alpha   90.00
_cell.angle_beta   90.00
_cell.angle_gamma   90.00
#
_symmetry.space_group_name_H-M   'P 1'
#
loop_
_entity.id
_entity.type
_entity.pdbx_description
1 polymer ?
#
loop_
_entity_poly.entity_id
_entity_poly.type
_entity_poly.pdbx_seq_one_letter_code
_entity_poly.pdbx_strand_id
1 'polypeptide(L)'
;MATVMSLTSRGCQVQGSLAMAALPLARIPLLSVTVAGHQAAGARSPCAALAPAALWASRALRGRSARGSPARGGSGAAAPAAELAESLRCAPPGMVKALEQVLEVDGSLVEALGGEPQTTLALRGAQRALEVVAGDLTQAVGPGKLLDTPWILAGKEELRNQLAEIFARYLCEILEIVQVSSAFKELSLPVRRFRTARADAAVSPRLARQLWAPAESAAAESGAGREDPGDGLERLGVGAAVLDGYIAPQVACRAREELEDLARQGRLSDFSSSTCNPGSRHLWLRLEEAPPSLRRLGEALAALPGALEAKSSAAPGLRMVPALMAAVYGPGAHYVPHKDMYSGGSAGFENTRLLTILCYLNPDWKPGDGGELRVFKTADSGSAEGGPGRLVPQLLQISADHSESTTSSACDPETFVDIEPLLGRVVMFRSREAWHGIQESKTERWAVTLWLLADLP
;
A
#
# COMPACT_ATOMS: atom_id res chain seq x y z
N MET A 1 -23.60 30.44 51.21
CA MET A 1 -23.52 31.29 50.02
C MET A 1 -23.77 30.38 48.82
N ALA A 2 -25.02 30.02 48.50
CA ALA A 2 -26.03 30.82 47.78
C ALA A 2 -25.47 31.21 46.38
N THR A 3 -26.02 30.82 45.23
CA THR A 3 -27.43 30.62 44.86
C THR A 3 -27.55 29.84 43.54
N VAL A 4 -28.54 28.94 43.49
CA VAL A 4 -29.16 28.34 42.30
C VAL A 4 -30.16 29.33 41.72
N MET A 5 -30.21 29.52 40.40
CA MET A 5 -31.42 30.04 39.74
C MET A 5 -31.65 29.42 38.35
N SER A 6 -32.77 28.70 38.27
CA SER A 6 -33.55 28.37 37.07
C SER A 6 -34.37 29.59 36.64
N LEU A 7 -34.69 29.74 35.34
CA LEU A 7 -35.98 30.26 34.84
C LEU A 7 -36.16 30.06 33.31
N THR A 8 -37.08 29.15 32.99
CA THR A 8 -38.13 29.07 31.94
C THR A 8 -38.24 30.04 30.74
N SER A 9 -38.46 29.42 29.57
CA SER A 9 -39.54 29.59 28.55
C SER A 9 -39.83 30.93 27.84
N ARG A 10 -39.93 30.85 26.50
CA ARG A 10 -40.92 31.42 25.53
C ARG A 10 -40.29 31.24 24.13
N GLY A 11 -40.85 30.63 23.09
CA GLY A 11 -42.24 30.55 22.64
C GLY A 11 -42.49 31.62 21.57
N CYS A 12 -42.29 31.31 20.28
CA CYS A 12 -42.86 32.10 19.17
C CYS A 12 -43.04 31.23 17.91
N GLN A 13 -44.32 30.96 17.59
CA GLN A 13 -44.81 30.45 16.31
C GLN A 13 -45.06 31.62 15.36
N VAL A 14 -44.85 31.45 14.06
CA VAL A 14 -45.56 32.19 13.02
C VAL A 14 -45.97 31.21 11.90
N GLN A 15 -47.28 31.15 11.67
CA GLN A 15 -47.95 30.49 10.54
C GLN A 15 -47.94 31.38 9.29
N GLY A 16 -48.00 30.78 8.10
CA GLY A 16 -48.23 31.49 6.83
C GLY A 16 -48.67 30.57 5.69
N SER A 17 -49.93 30.74 5.27
CA SER A 17 -50.80 29.94 4.39
C SER A 17 -50.34 29.58 2.96
N LEU A 18 -50.95 28.48 2.48
CA LEU A 18 -51.16 27.97 1.12
C LEU A 18 -51.60 29.00 0.05
N ALA A 19 -51.21 28.73 -1.21
CA ALA A 19 -52.03 28.94 -2.40
C ALA A 19 -51.67 27.91 -3.51
N MET A 20 -52.71 27.27 -4.08
CA MET A 20 -52.66 26.32 -5.20
C MET A 20 -52.99 27.03 -6.52
N ALA A 21 -52.30 26.67 -7.61
CA ALA A 21 -52.78 26.81 -8.99
C ALA A 21 -52.10 25.78 -9.92
N ALA A 22 -52.86 25.24 -10.88
CA ALA A 22 -52.56 24.06 -11.67
C ALA A 22 -51.82 24.32 -13.02
N LEU A 23 -50.93 23.37 -13.38
CA LEU A 23 -50.48 22.74 -14.67
C LEU A 23 -50.86 23.36 -16.06
N PRO A 24 -50.21 23.00 -17.22
CA PRO A 24 -49.24 21.89 -17.49
C PRO A 24 -48.05 22.17 -18.47
N LEU A 25 -47.12 21.20 -18.56
CA LEU A 25 -46.47 20.58 -19.77
C LEU A 25 -44.95 20.36 -19.67
N ALA A 26 -44.61 19.07 -19.59
CA ALA A 26 -43.48 18.35 -20.19
C ALA A 26 -42.06 18.96 -20.14
N ARG A 27 -41.19 18.34 -19.32
CA ARG A 27 -39.84 17.90 -19.70
C ARG A 27 -39.29 16.94 -18.63
N ILE A 28 -38.75 15.82 -19.11
CA ILE A 28 -38.12 14.74 -18.35
C ILE A 28 -36.88 15.30 -17.62
N PRO A 29 -36.73 15.17 -16.29
CA PRO A 29 -35.48 15.52 -15.64
C PRO A 29 -34.52 14.32 -15.57
N LEU A 30 -33.28 14.57 -15.99
CA LEU A 30 -32.10 13.82 -15.59
C LEU A 30 -32.07 13.68 -14.07
N LEU A 31 -31.90 12.45 -13.56
CA LEU A 31 -31.67 12.21 -12.13
C LEU A 31 -30.35 12.87 -11.71
N SER A 32 -30.48 13.97 -10.97
CA SER A 32 -29.46 14.42 -10.03
C SER A 32 -29.52 13.52 -8.81
N VAL A 33 -28.44 12.76 -8.53
CA VAL A 33 -28.31 12.02 -7.27
C VAL A 33 -27.96 13.02 -6.16
N THR A 34 -28.97 13.43 -5.40
CA THR A 34 -28.79 14.11 -4.12
C THR A 34 -28.58 13.04 -3.05
N VAL A 35 -27.37 12.98 -2.47
CA VAL A 35 -27.07 12.11 -1.32
C VAL A 35 -27.79 12.67 -0.09
N ALA A 36 -28.96 12.11 0.22
CA ALA A 36 -29.60 12.31 1.51
C ALA A 36 -28.89 11.40 2.54
N GLY A 37 -28.33 12.01 3.57
CA GLY A 37 -27.66 11.30 4.65
C GLY A 37 -28.61 10.38 5.39
N HIS A 38 -28.29 9.09 5.42
CA HIS A 38 -28.76 8.14 6.41
C HIS A 38 -27.54 7.47 7.04
N GLN A 39 -27.46 7.58 8.37
CA GLN A 39 -26.50 6.86 9.20
C GLN A 39 -26.85 5.37 9.13
N ALA A 40 -26.12 4.62 8.32
CA ALA A 40 -26.01 3.17 8.45
C ALA A 40 -24.68 2.85 9.12
N ALA A 41 -24.75 2.03 10.16
CA ALA A 41 -23.64 1.67 11.01
C ALA A 41 -22.59 0.84 10.24
N GLY A 42 -21.36 1.37 10.18
CA GLY A 42 -20.15 0.61 10.50
C GLY A 42 -19.78 -0.60 9.64
N ALA A 43 -19.68 -0.46 8.32
CA ALA A 43 -18.81 -1.32 7.52
C ALA A 43 -17.53 -0.52 7.17
N ARG A 44 -16.49 -0.65 7.99
CA ARG A 44 -15.19 0.00 7.77
C ARG A 44 -14.32 -0.92 6.90
N SER A 45 -13.98 -0.46 5.70
CA SER A 45 -13.07 -1.17 4.79
C SER A 45 -11.65 -1.26 5.37
N PRO A 46 -10.95 -2.41 5.27
CA PRO A 46 -9.58 -2.57 5.73
C PRO A 46 -8.57 -2.08 4.67
N CYS A 47 -7.54 -1.35 5.10
CA CYS A 47 -6.32 -1.03 4.33
C CYS A 47 -6.44 -0.04 3.15
N ALA A 48 -6.38 1.26 3.45
CA ALA A 48 -6.12 2.34 2.48
C ALA A 48 -4.65 2.83 2.51
N ALA A 49 -3.67 1.92 2.42
CA ALA A 49 -2.25 2.27 2.54
C ALA A 49 -1.50 2.46 1.20
N LEU A 50 -2.11 2.17 0.05
CA LEU A 50 -1.48 2.34 -1.29
C LEU A 50 -1.97 3.55 -2.09
N ALA A 51 -3.11 4.14 -1.72
CA ALA A 51 -3.59 5.40 -2.30
C ALA A 51 -2.51 6.52 -2.37
N PRO A 52 -1.58 6.68 -1.41
CA PRO A 52 -0.64 7.80 -1.43
C PRO A 52 0.38 7.76 -2.58
N ALA A 53 0.82 6.58 -3.03
CA ALA A 53 1.87 6.48 -4.06
C ALA A 53 1.32 6.78 -5.47
N ALA A 54 0.11 6.31 -5.77
CA ALA A 54 -0.62 6.65 -6.99
C ALA A 54 -1.08 8.13 -6.97
N LEU A 55 -1.67 8.61 -5.86
CA LEU A 55 -2.03 10.03 -5.69
C LEU A 55 -0.82 10.97 -5.78
N TRP A 56 0.36 10.51 -5.34
CA TRP A 56 1.62 11.25 -5.43
C TRP A 56 2.15 11.30 -6.88
N ALA A 57 2.16 10.18 -7.60
CA ALA A 57 2.52 10.15 -9.02
C ALA A 57 1.58 11.05 -9.84
N SER A 58 0.27 11.02 -9.58
CA SER A 58 -0.70 11.92 -10.22
C SER A 58 -0.48 13.39 -9.87
N ARG A 59 0.00 13.73 -8.67
CA ARG A 59 0.38 15.12 -8.31
C ARG A 59 1.68 15.57 -8.99
N ALA A 60 2.66 14.68 -9.13
CA ALA A 60 3.93 14.96 -9.82
C ALA A 60 3.71 15.21 -11.32
N LEU A 61 2.84 14.45 -11.97
CA LEU A 61 2.45 14.64 -13.37
C LEU A 61 1.72 15.98 -13.60
N ARG A 62 0.81 16.36 -12.71
CA ARG A 62 0.11 17.67 -12.75
C ARG A 62 1.07 18.86 -12.60
N GLY A 63 2.17 18.70 -11.87
CA GLY A 63 3.20 19.74 -11.71
C GLY A 63 4.04 20.03 -12.96
N ARG A 64 4.16 19.06 -13.88
CA ARG A 64 4.92 19.21 -15.14
C ARG A 64 4.14 19.95 -16.23
N SER A 65 2.81 19.82 -16.26
CA SER A 65 1.97 20.53 -17.24
C SER A 65 2.06 22.07 -17.13
N ALA A 66 2.48 22.60 -15.97
CA ALA A 66 2.53 24.03 -15.71
C ALA A 66 3.80 24.77 -16.19
N ARG A 67 4.82 24.10 -16.74
CA ARG A 67 6.04 24.79 -17.23
C ARG A 67 6.55 24.25 -18.56
N GLY A 68 6.18 24.90 -19.67
CA GLY A 68 6.98 24.96 -20.90
C GLY A 68 6.29 24.65 -22.24
N SER A 69 5.56 25.65 -22.80
CA SER A 69 5.43 26.11 -24.22
C SER A 69 5.20 25.15 -25.42
N PRO A 70 4.76 25.69 -26.59
CA PRO A 70 3.56 26.46 -26.89
C PRO A 70 2.67 25.74 -27.94
N ALA A 71 1.50 26.32 -28.22
CA ALA A 71 0.47 25.81 -29.12
C ALA A 71 0.96 25.16 -30.44
N ARG A 72 0.50 23.92 -30.68
CA ARG A 72 0.26 23.38 -32.02
C ARG A 72 -1.14 22.76 -32.03
N GLY A 73 -2.01 23.30 -32.88
CA GLY A 73 -3.34 22.77 -33.13
C GLY A 73 -3.26 21.41 -33.84
N GLY A 74 -3.99 20.43 -33.31
CA GLY A 74 -4.16 19.10 -33.88
C GLY A 74 -4.92 18.17 -32.92
N SER A 75 -6.18 17.87 -33.25
CA SER A 75 -7.06 16.79 -32.72
C SER A 75 -6.88 16.34 -31.25
N GLY A 76 -7.66 16.93 -30.35
CA GLY A 76 -7.63 16.69 -28.89
C GLY A 76 -8.24 15.37 -28.37
N ALA A 77 -8.27 14.29 -29.16
CA ALA A 77 -8.78 12.98 -28.71
C ALA A 77 -7.70 11.87 -28.67
N ALA A 78 -6.54 12.09 -29.29
CA ALA A 78 -5.50 11.05 -29.43
C ALA A 78 -4.54 10.95 -28.22
N ALA A 79 -4.39 12.03 -27.43
CA ALA A 79 -3.45 12.05 -26.31
C ALA A 79 -3.82 11.09 -25.15
N PRO A 80 -5.10 11.01 -24.71
CA PRO A 80 -5.47 10.11 -23.60
C PRO A 80 -5.32 8.62 -23.94
N ALA A 81 -5.63 8.23 -25.18
CA ALA A 81 -5.50 6.84 -25.64
C ALA A 81 -4.03 6.42 -25.76
N ALA A 82 -3.15 7.30 -26.24
CA ALA A 82 -1.72 7.02 -26.34
C ALA A 82 -1.06 6.92 -24.95
N GLU A 83 -1.44 7.79 -24.01
CA GLU A 83 -0.97 7.75 -22.62
C GLU A 83 -1.43 6.48 -21.90
N LEU A 84 -2.69 6.06 -22.09
CA LEU A 84 -3.21 4.81 -21.55
C LEU A 84 -2.50 3.60 -22.18
N ALA A 85 -2.23 3.62 -23.48
CA ALA A 85 -1.50 2.56 -24.17
C ALA A 85 -0.06 2.40 -23.61
N GLU A 86 0.64 3.50 -23.35
CA GLU A 86 1.98 3.46 -22.72
C GLU A 86 1.91 2.97 -21.27
N SER A 87 0.89 3.42 -20.54
CA SER A 87 0.64 3.01 -19.16
C SER A 87 0.37 1.51 -19.06
N LEU A 88 -0.43 0.96 -19.97
CA LEU A 88 -0.68 -0.48 -20.11
C LEU A 88 0.59 -1.26 -20.48
N ARG A 89 1.44 -0.74 -21.38
CA ARG A 89 2.75 -1.36 -21.68
C ARG A 89 3.69 -1.42 -20.48
N CYS A 90 3.59 -0.45 -19.58
CA CYS A 90 4.41 -0.37 -18.37
C CYS A 90 3.80 -1.07 -17.15
N ALA A 91 2.52 -1.43 -17.21
CA ALA A 91 1.81 -2.05 -16.10
C ALA A 91 2.27 -3.50 -15.89
N PRO A 92 2.16 -4.04 -14.66
CA PRO A 92 2.40 -5.46 -14.42
C PRO A 92 1.53 -6.33 -15.33
N PRO A 93 2.09 -7.39 -15.98
CA PRO A 93 1.35 -8.21 -16.92
C PRO A 93 0.05 -8.79 -16.35
N GLY A 94 0.05 -9.21 -15.08
CA GLY A 94 -1.14 -9.71 -14.40
C GLY A 94 -2.27 -8.70 -14.29
N MET A 95 -1.99 -7.39 -14.20
CA MET A 95 -3.02 -6.34 -14.19
C MET A 95 -3.63 -6.13 -15.57
N VAL A 96 -2.79 -6.12 -16.61
CA VAL A 96 -3.27 -6.01 -18.00
C VAL A 96 -4.18 -7.19 -18.31
N LYS A 97 -3.74 -8.40 -17.98
CA LYS A 97 -4.50 -9.64 -18.14
C LYS A 97 -5.80 -9.65 -17.34
N ALA A 98 -5.78 -9.14 -16.11
CA ALA A 98 -6.99 -9.02 -15.31
C ALA A 98 -8.02 -8.07 -15.96
N LEU A 99 -7.58 -6.94 -16.53
CA LEU A 99 -8.47 -6.03 -17.24
C LEU A 99 -9.00 -6.65 -18.56
N GLU A 100 -8.16 -7.38 -19.30
CA GLU A 100 -8.57 -8.13 -20.49
C GLU A 100 -9.67 -9.16 -20.16
N GLN A 101 -9.50 -9.91 -19.07
CA GLN A 101 -10.47 -10.89 -18.61
C GLN A 101 -11.77 -10.26 -18.11
N VAL A 102 -11.67 -9.16 -17.34
CA VAL A 102 -12.86 -8.41 -16.88
C VAL A 102 -13.66 -7.93 -18.06
N LEU A 103 -12.99 -7.36 -19.06
CA LEU A 103 -13.66 -6.78 -20.22
C LEU A 103 -13.97 -7.82 -21.31
N GLU A 104 -13.56 -9.07 -21.12
CA GLU A 104 -13.71 -10.18 -22.08
C GLU A 104 -13.17 -9.80 -23.47
N VAL A 105 -11.97 -9.21 -23.50
CA VAL A 105 -11.33 -8.75 -24.74
C VAL A 105 -10.04 -9.50 -25.05
N ASP A 106 -9.95 -10.03 -26.27
CA ASP A 106 -8.73 -10.61 -26.85
C ASP A 106 -7.93 -9.58 -27.69
N GLY A 107 -8.37 -8.32 -27.69
CA GLY A 107 -7.91 -7.26 -28.59
C GLY A 107 -7.38 -6.02 -27.87
N SER A 108 -7.55 -4.84 -28.47
CA SER A 108 -7.03 -3.59 -27.91
C SER A 108 -7.77 -3.20 -26.63
N LEU A 109 -7.10 -3.37 -25.48
CA LEU A 109 -7.64 -2.97 -24.18
C LEU A 109 -7.93 -1.46 -24.10
N VAL A 110 -7.17 -0.64 -24.84
CA VAL A 110 -7.38 0.81 -24.94
C VAL A 110 -8.73 1.12 -25.59
N GLU A 111 -9.07 0.39 -26.66
CA GLU A 111 -10.36 0.53 -27.33
C GLU A 111 -11.51 0.03 -26.44
N ALA A 112 -11.29 -1.09 -25.75
CA ALA A 112 -12.26 -1.68 -24.83
C ALA A 112 -12.59 -0.74 -23.65
N LEU A 113 -11.58 -0.10 -23.06
CA LEU A 113 -11.75 0.86 -21.97
C LEU A 113 -12.43 2.16 -22.46
N GLY A 114 -12.18 2.56 -23.70
CA GLY A 114 -12.81 3.71 -24.34
C GLY A 114 -12.39 5.05 -23.74
N GLY A 115 -13.20 6.10 -23.98
CA GLY A 115 -12.90 7.46 -23.54
C GLY A 115 -13.12 7.71 -22.04
N GLU A 116 -13.88 6.85 -21.36
CA GLU A 116 -14.18 6.95 -19.92
C GLU A 116 -13.90 5.61 -19.21
N PRO A 117 -12.63 5.19 -19.09
CA PRO A 117 -12.24 3.86 -18.60
C PRO A 117 -12.84 3.48 -17.24
N GLN A 118 -12.93 4.42 -16.30
CA GLN A 118 -13.53 4.20 -14.98
C GLN A 118 -15.02 3.84 -15.09
N THR A 119 -15.74 4.53 -15.97
CA THR A 119 -17.17 4.29 -16.20
C THR A 119 -17.38 2.91 -16.83
N THR A 120 -16.55 2.55 -17.82
CA THR A 120 -16.58 1.23 -18.46
C THR A 120 -16.37 0.11 -17.44
N LEU A 121 -15.37 0.24 -16.57
CA LEU A 121 -15.08 -0.75 -15.52
C LEU A 121 -16.17 -0.82 -14.45
N ALA A 122 -16.75 0.32 -14.05
CA ALA A 122 -17.85 0.35 -13.10
C ALA A 122 -19.11 -0.36 -13.65
N LEU A 123 -19.44 -0.15 -14.93
CA LEU A 123 -20.54 -0.84 -15.61
C LEU A 123 -20.29 -2.35 -15.66
N ARG A 124 -19.05 -2.76 -15.96
CA ARG A 124 -18.70 -4.18 -15.98
C ARG A 124 -18.75 -4.82 -14.60
N GLY A 125 -18.29 -4.13 -13.56
CA GLY A 125 -18.45 -4.54 -12.17
C GLY A 125 -19.93 -4.69 -11.78
N ALA A 126 -20.79 -3.77 -12.19
CA ALA A 126 -22.23 -3.86 -11.94
C ALA A 126 -22.89 -5.06 -12.65
N GLN A 127 -22.50 -5.34 -13.90
CA GLN A 127 -22.93 -6.53 -14.62
C GLN A 127 -22.51 -7.80 -13.88
N ARG A 128 -21.27 -7.86 -13.40
CA ARG A 128 -20.78 -9.03 -12.67
C ARG A 128 -21.50 -9.23 -11.34
N ALA A 129 -21.84 -8.15 -10.63
CA ALA A 129 -22.66 -8.22 -9.42
C ALA A 129 -24.05 -8.81 -9.69
N LEU A 130 -24.68 -8.49 -10.83
CA LEU A 130 -25.95 -9.10 -11.25
C LEU A 130 -25.82 -10.62 -11.45
N GLU A 131 -24.74 -11.07 -12.09
CA GLU A 131 -24.47 -12.49 -12.33
C GLU A 131 -24.28 -13.27 -11.01
N VAL A 132 -23.52 -12.70 -10.07
CA VAL A 132 -23.31 -13.30 -8.74
C VAL A 132 -24.63 -13.41 -7.98
N VAL A 133 -25.47 -12.38 -8.00
CA VAL A 133 -26.77 -12.37 -7.30
C VAL A 133 -27.81 -13.29 -7.96
N ALA A 134 -27.70 -13.51 -9.26
CA ALA A 134 -28.53 -14.46 -10.00
C ALA A 134 -28.11 -15.93 -9.76
N GLY A 135 -26.85 -16.16 -9.38
CA GLY A 135 -26.26 -17.48 -9.15
C GLY A 135 -26.26 -17.93 -7.69
N ASP A 136 -25.19 -18.64 -7.31
CA ASP A 136 -24.99 -19.17 -5.97
C ASP A 136 -24.40 -18.11 -5.03
N LEU A 137 -25.26 -17.53 -4.17
CA LEU A 137 -24.88 -16.50 -3.21
C LEU A 137 -23.88 -16.97 -2.15
N THR A 138 -23.74 -18.28 -1.91
CA THR A 138 -22.77 -18.82 -0.94
C THR A 138 -21.32 -18.57 -1.38
N GLN A 139 -21.11 -18.22 -2.66
CA GLN A 139 -19.82 -17.80 -3.18
C GLN A 139 -19.42 -16.40 -2.68
N ALA A 140 -20.39 -15.52 -2.41
CA ALA A 140 -20.15 -14.13 -2.04
C ALA A 140 -20.47 -13.81 -0.58
N VAL A 141 -21.41 -14.54 0.03
CA VAL A 141 -21.96 -14.23 1.36
C VAL A 141 -21.81 -15.41 2.32
N GLY A 142 -21.25 -15.17 3.50
CA GLY A 142 -21.08 -16.16 4.56
C GLY A 142 -19.79 -15.98 5.38
N PRO A 143 -19.55 -16.85 6.38
CA PRO A 143 -18.31 -16.81 7.14
C PRO A 143 -17.09 -16.96 6.23
N GLY A 144 -16.15 -16.01 6.32
CA GLY A 144 -14.94 -16.00 5.47
C GLY A 144 -15.19 -15.68 4.00
N LYS A 145 -16.40 -15.22 3.63
CA LYS A 145 -16.71 -14.74 2.26
C LYS A 145 -16.55 -13.23 2.17
N LEU A 146 -16.78 -12.68 0.97
CA LEU A 146 -16.58 -11.27 0.69
C LEU A 146 -17.50 -10.39 1.55
N LEU A 147 -18.73 -10.85 1.75
CA LEU A 147 -19.72 -10.26 2.64
C LEU A 147 -20.06 -11.26 3.75
N ASP A 148 -20.19 -10.79 4.98
CA ASP A 148 -20.43 -11.63 6.14
C ASP A 148 -21.89 -12.11 6.24
N THR A 149 -22.16 -13.01 7.19
CA THR A 149 -23.45 -13.68 7.37
C THR A 149 -24.68 -12.73 7.45
N PRO A 150 -24.62 -11.54 8.06
CA PRO A 150 -25.72 -10.56 8.04
C PRO A 150 -26.24 -10.23 6.64
N TRP A 151 -25.38 -10.21 5.61
CA TRP A 151 -25.79 -9.92 4.23
C TRP A 151 -26.67 -11.00 3.60
N ILE A 152 -26.79 -12.19 4.22
CA ILE A 152 -27.75 -13.21 3.78
C ILE A 152 -29.19 -12.69 3.89
N LEU A 153 -29.44 -11.81 4.86
CA LEU A 153 -30.76 -11.23 5.11
C LEU A 153 -31.02 -9.97 4.26
N ALA A 154 -30.01 -9.45 3.56
CA ALA A 154 -30.16 -8.31 2.68
C ALA A 154 -31.01 -8.68 1.45
N GLY A 155 -31.79 -7.73 0.94
CA GLY A 155 -32.51 -7.93 -0.32
C GLY A 155 -31.55 -8.12 -1.49
N LYS A 156 -31.95 -8.88 -2.53
CA LYS A 156 -31.13 -9.09 -3.74
C LYS A 156 -30.65 -7.79 -4.38
N GLU A 157 -31.48 -6.75 -4.32
CA GLU A 157 -31.13 -5.43 -4.84
C GLU A 157 -30.03 -4.75 -4.03
N GLU A 158 -30.11 -4.81 -2.71
CA GLU A 158 -29.12 -4.23 -1.79
C GLU A 158 -27.78 -4.97 -1.90
N LEU A 159 -27.83 -6.30 -1.97
CA LEU A 159 -26.65 -7.14 -2.18
C LEU A 159 -25.98 -6.85 -3.53
N ARG A 160 -26.77 -6.71 -4.61
CA ARG A 160 -26.27 -6.34 -5.93
C ARG A 160 -25.56 -5.00 -5.88
N ASN A 161 -26.16 -3.99 -5.26
CA ASN A 161 -25.59 -2.63 -5.20
C ASN A 161 -24.27 -2.65 -4.42
N GLN A 162 -24.21 -3.38 -3.30
CA GLN A 162 -23.00 -3.53 -2.50
C GLN A 162 -21.88 -4.22 -3.29
N LEU A 163 -22.18 -5.33 -3.96
CA LEU A 163 -21.21 -6.04 -4.79
C LEU A 163 -20.73 -5.19 -5.97
N ALA A 164 -21.63 -4.46 -6.62
CA ALA A 164 -21.29 -3.56 -7.72
C ALA A 164 -20.33 -2.45 -7.27
N GLU A 165 -20.55 -1.88 -6.07
CA GLU A 165 -19.66 -0.88 -5.49
C GLU A 165 -18.27 -1.47 -5.17
N ILE A 166 -18.21 -2.66 -4.56
CA ILE A 166 -16.95 -3.35 -4.27
C ILE A 166 -16.18 -3.64 -5.55
N PHE A 167 -16.85 -4.19 -6.57
CA PHE A 167 -16.25 -4.54 -7.86
C PHE A 167 -15.79 -3.30 -8.63
N ALA A 168 -16.61 -2.25 -8.70
CA ALA A 168 -16.24 -1.01 -9.38
C ALA A 168 -15.03 -0.36 -8.71
N ARG A 169 -14.99 -0.29 -7.38
CA ARG A 169 -13.83 0.22 -6.63
C ARG A 169 -12.58 -0.59 -6.93
N TYR A 170 -12.67 -1.90 -6.83
CA TYR A 170 -11.56 -2.82 -7.11
C TYR A 170 -11.01 -2.61 -8.53
N LEU A 171 -11.87 -2.56 -9.55
CA LEU A 171 -11.44 -2.38 -10.94
C LEU A 171 -10.87 -0.98 -11.21
N CYS A 172 -11.45 0.06 -10.64
CA CYS A 172 -10.93 1.43 -10.77
C CYS A 172 -9.56 1.58 -10.11
N GLU A 173 -9.31 0.91 -8.99
CA GLU A 173 -7.97 0.85 -8.40
C GLU A 173 -6.98 0.17 -9.38
N ILE A 174 -7.41 -0.85 -10.15
CA ILE A 174 -6.53 -1.51 -11.15
C ILE A 174 -6.12 -0.51 -12.22
N LEU A 175 -7.11 0.22 -12.72
CA LEU A 175 -6.89 1.26 -13.70
C LEU A 175 -6.01 2.38 -13.17
N GLU A 176 -6.19 2.84 -11.92
CA GLU A 176 -5.37 3.89 -11.33
C GLU A 176 -3.90 3.48 -11.26
N ILE A 177 -3.60 2.23 -10.89
CA ILE A 177 -2.23 1.72 -10.86
C ILE A 177 -1.65 1.61 -12.27
N VAL A 178 -2.42 1.07 -13.21
CA VAL A 178 -2.04 1.02 -14.63
C VAL A 178 -1.65 2.42 -15.10
N GLN A 179 -2.52 3.41 -14.88
CA GLN A 179 -2.34 4.80 -15.33
C GLN A 179 -1.10 5.49 -14.77
N VAL A 180 -0.59 5.06 -13.62
CA VAL A 180 0.66 5.60 -13.03
C VAL A 180 1.88 4.73 -13.30
N SER A 181 1.71 3.54 -13.90
CA SER A 181 2.80 2.56 -14.09
C SER A 181 3.92 3.08 -15.00
N SER A 182 3.56 3.84 -16.05
CA SER A 182 4.53 4.52 -16.92
C SER A 182 5.38 5.52 -16.14
N ALA A 183 4.77 6.35 -15.30
CA ALA A 183 5.48 7.30 -14.43
C ALA A 183 6.38 6.58 -13.41
N PHE A 184 5.96 5.46 -12.84
CA PHE A 184 6.82 4.65 -11.97
C PHE A 184 8.03 4.09 -12.71
N LYS A 185 7.85 3.57 -13.93
CA LYS A 185 8.95 3.08 -14.76
C LYS A 185 9.95 4.20 -15.06
N GLU A 186 9.47 5.37 -15.46
CA GLU A 186 10.31 6.55 -15.76
C GLU A 186 11.07 7.09 -14.54
N LEU A 187 10.44 7.10 -13.36
CA LEU A 187 11.04 7.61 -12.13
C LEU A 187 11.94 6.57 -11.44
N SER A 188 11.75 5.29 -11.74
CA SER A 188 12.58 4.22 -11.21
C SER A 188 13.92 4.12 -11.94
N LEU A 189 15.00 3.97 -11.18
CA LEU A 189 16.36 3.87 -11.68
C LEU A 189 16.97 2.53 -11.27
N PRO A 190 17.81 1.90 -12.12
CA PRO A 190 18.52 0.70 -11.74
C PRO A 190 19.38 0.93 -10.50
N VAL A 191 19.33 0.03 -9.53
CA VAL A 191 19.99 0.26 -8.23
C VAL A 191 21.51 0.36 -8.33
N ARG A 192 22.12 -0.27 -9.34
CA ARG A 192 23.55 -0.15 -9.67
C ARG A 192 24.03 1.30 -9.85
N ARG A 193 23.14 2.25 -10.20
CA ARG A 193 23.49 3.68 -10.32
C ARG A 193 23.83 4.35 -8.99
N PHE A 194 23.36 3.80 -7.88
CA PHE A 194 23.53 4.37 -6.53
C PHE A 194 24.63 3.66 -5.74
N ARG A 195 25.19 2.57 -6.28
CA ARG A 195 26.20 1.75 -5.62
C ARG A 195 27.42 2.59 -5.25
N THR A 196 27.94 2.38 -4.04
CA THR A 196 29.15 3.06 -3.54
C THR A 196 30.13 2.05 -2.94
N ALA A 197 31.41 2.39 -2.90
CA ALA A 197 32.44 1.57 -2.25
C ALA A 197 32.14 1.33 -0.75
N ARG A 198 31.50 2.30 -0.08
CA ARG A 198 31.05 2.16 1.31
C ARG A 198 29.98 1.07 1.45
N ALA A 199 28.99 1.06 0.57
CA ALA A 199 27.97 0.02 0.56
C ALA A 199 28.59 -1.37 0.25
N ASP A 200 29.53 -1.45 -0.69
CA ASP A 200 30.23 -2.69 -1.04
C ASP A 200 31.04 -3.29 0.10
N ALA A 201 31.61 -2.44 0.95
CA ALA A 201 32.34 -2.85 2.14
C ALA A 201 31.39 -3.29 3.27
N ALA A 202 30.22 -2.64 3.38
CA ALA A 202 29.23 -2.94 4.41
C ALA A 202 28.41 -4.21 4.12
N VAL A 203 28.08 -4.47 2.85
CA VAL A 203 27.36 -5.68 2.44
C VAL A 203 28.32 -6.86 2.39
N SER A 204 28.31 -7.66 3.45
CA SER A 204 29.07 -8.90 3.53
C SER A 204 28.42 -10.02 2.71
N PRO A 205 29.19 -11.04 2.25
CA PRO A 205 28.62 -12.22 1.62
C PRO A 205 27.60 -12.95 2.52
N ARG A 206 27.79 -12.91 3.84
CA ARG A 206 26.85 -13.48 4.81
C ARG A 206 25.50 -12.74 4.76
N LEU A 207 25.52 -11.41 4.83
CA LEU A 207 24.31 -10.58 4.77
C LEU A 207 23.54 -10.78 3.45
N ALA A 208 24.27 -10.88 2.32
CA ALA A 208 23.66 -11.18 1.03
C ALA A 208 23.02 -12.59 0.99
N ARG A 209 23.65 -13.60 1.62
CA ARG A 209 23.07 -14.94 1.77
C ARG A 209 21.86 -14.94 2.71
N GLN A 210 21.91 -14.24 3.84
CA GLN A 210 20.76 -14.13 4.76
C GLN A 210 19.50 -13.61 4.05
N LEU A 211 19.67 -12.69 3.09
CA LEU A 211 18.54 -12.16 2.31
C LEU A 211 18.12 -13.07 1.15
N TRP A 212 19.05 -13.67 0.41
CA TRP A 212 18.76 -14.29 -0.89
C TRP A 212 18.97 -15.80 -0.96
N ALA A 213 19.51 -16.44 0.07
CA ALA A 213 19.67 -17.89 0.06
C ALA A 213 18.30 -18.59 0.18
N PRO A 214 18.12 -19.77 -0.46
CA PRO A 214 16.94 -20.60 -0.25
C PRO A 214 16.73 -20.92 1.24
N ALA A 215 15.48 -20.95 1.69
CA ALA A 215 15.14 -21.11 3.12
C ALA A 215 15.78 -22.35 3.77
N GLU A 216 15.89 -23.45 3.02
CA GLU A 216 16.50 -24.72 3.45
C GLU A 216 18.01 -24.61 3.73
N SER A 217 18.69 -23.68 3.06
CA SER A 217 20.15 -23.48 3.20
C SER A 217 20.52 -22.49 4.31
N ALA A 218 19.59 -21.63 4.73
CA ALA A 218 19.85 -20.62 5.76
C ALA A 218 19.79 -21.18 7.19
N ALA A 219 19.03 -22.26 7.43
CA ALA A 219 18.84 -22.83 8.76
C ALA A 219 20.01 -23.71 9.26
N ALA A 220 20.85 -24.22 8.36
CA ALA A 220 21.86 -25.24 8.66
C ALA A 220 23.14 -24.71 9.35
N GLU A 221 23.36 -23.39 9.39
CA GLU A 221 24.60 -22.78 9.89
C GLU A 221 24.37 -21.78 11.03
N SER A 222 23.31 -21.94 11.83
CA SER A 222 23.06 -21.13 13.04
C SER A 222 24.08 -21.45 14.15
N GLY A 223 25.34 -21.05 13.94
CA GLY A 223 26.35 -20.98 14.97
C GLY A 223 25.98 -19.87 15.95
N ALA A 224 25.50 -20.25 17.13
CA ALA A 224 25.13 -19.36 18.22
C ALA A 224 26.32 -18.49 18.67
N GLY A 225 26.39 -17.27 18.15
CA GLY A 225 27.26 -16.20 18.63
C GLY A 225 26.38 -15.06 19.14
N ARG A 226 26.30 -14.91 20.47
CA ARG A 226 25.35 -14.07 21.24
C ARG A 226 25.44 -12.55 21.02
N GLU A 227 26.12 -12.08 19.98
CA GLU A 227 26.45 -10.66 19.74
C GLU A 227 26.02 -10.13 18.35
N ASP A 228 25.41 -10.95 17.49
CA ASP A 228 24.91 -10.51 16.18
C ASP A 228 23.50 -9.91 16.29
N PRO A 229 23.27 -8.63 15.92
CA PRO A 229 21.94 -8.01 16.00
C PRO A 229 20.87 -8.64 15.09
N GLY A 230 21.27 -9.51 14.15
CA GLY A 230 20.36 -10.31 13.33
C GLY A 230 20.18 -11.76 13.79
N ASP A 231 20.69 -12.13 14.97
CA ASP A 231 20.65 -13.51 15.46
C ASP A 231 19.21 -14.05 15.47
N GLY A 232 19.06 -15.28 14.98
CA GLY A 232 17.78 -15.94 14.84
C GLY A 232 16.88 -15.46 13.69
N LEU A 233 17.22 -14.46 12.87
CA LEU A 233 16.42 -14.13 11.67
C LEU A 233 16.55 -15.20 10.57
N GLU A 234 17.72 -15.81 10.45
CA GLU A 234 17.99 -16.91 9.51
C GLU A 234 17.01 -18.08 9.71
N ARG A 235 16.65 -18.39 10.96
CA ARG A 235 15.74 -19.49 11.32
C ARG A 235 14.29 -19.27 10.86
N LEU A 236 13.93 -18.04 10.50
CA LEU A 236 12.60 -17.70 10.02
C LEU A 236 12.37 -18.09 8.56
N GLY A 237 13.44 -18.27 7.78
CA GLY A 237 13.36 -18.64 6.36
C GLY A 237 12.76 -17.56 5.45
N VAL A 238 12.55 -16.34 5.95
CA VAL A 238 11.88 -15.24 5.22
C VAL A 238 12.85 -14.34 4.45
N GLY A 239 14.16 -14.53 4.60
CA GLY A 239 15.17 -13.67 3.98
C GLY A 239 15.15 -12.27 4.59
N ALA A 240 15.73 -12.14 5.78
CA ALA A 240 15.82 -10.90 6.54
C ALA A 240 17.22 -10.74 7.14
N ALA A 241 17.68 -9.49 7.26
CA ALA A 241 18.98 -9.16 7.82
C ALA A 241 18.95 -7.81 8.54
N VAL A 242 19.82 -7.66 9.54
CA VAL A 242 20.08 -6.41 10.26
C VAL A 242 21.49 -5.94 9.94
N LEU A 243 21.65 -4.63 9.74
CA LEU A 243 22.93 -3.99 9.49
C LEU A 243 23.07 -2.79 10.43
N ASP A 244 23.83 -2.98 11.50
CA ASP A 244 24.20 -1.93 12.43
C ASP A 244 25.52 -1.25 12.03
N GLY A 245 25.71 0.00 12.48
CA GLY A 245 26.93 0.78 12.24
C GLY A 245 27.11 1.31 10.81
N TYR A 246 26.26 0.91 9.85
CA TYR A 246 26.33 1.43 8.48
C TYR A 246 25.93 2.90 8.38
N ILE A 247 24.90 3.31 9.12
CA ILE A 247 24.49 4.70 9.25
C ILE A 247 25.20 5.29 10.48
N ALA A 248 25.93 6.39 10.27
CA ALA A 248 26.58 7.08 11.38
C ALA A 248 25.51 7.68 12.31
N PRO A 249 25.59 7.50 13.65
CA PRO A 249 24.60 8.01 14.59
C PRO A 249 24.29 9.50 14.42
N GLN A 250 25.31 10.31 14.12
CA GLN A 250 25.14 11.76 13.90
C GLN A 250 24.29 12.08 12.67
N VAL A 251 24.35 11.26 11.61
CA VAL A 251 23.49 11.42 10.43
C VAL A 251 22.05 11.03 10.77
N ALA A 252 21.86 9.94 11.51
CA ALA A 252 20.54 9.50 11.95
C ALA A 252 19.87 10.53 12.89
N CYS A 253 20.59 11.06 13.88
CA CYS A 253 20.06 12.11 14.76
C CYS A 253 19.67 13.38 14.00
N ARG A 254 20.51 13.87 13.09
CA ARG A 254 20.16 15.08 12.31
C ARG A 254 19.01 14.84 11.35
N ALA A 255 18.92 13.64 10.75
CA ALA A 255 17.78 13.27 9.92
C ALA A 255 16.48 13.18 10.75
N ARG A 256 16.57 12.72 12.00
CA ARG A 256 15.47 12.71 12.97
C ARG A 256 14.99 14.14 13.28
N GLU A 257 15.90 15.06 13.60
CA GLU A 257 15.60 16.48 13.84
C GLU A 257 14.92 17.12 12.62
N GLU A 258 15.44 16.89 11.41
CA GLU A 258 14.84 17.39 10.17
C GLU A 258 13.41 16.85 9.94
N LEU A 259 13.12 15.60 10.31
CA LEU A 259 11.76 15.05 10.24
C LEU A 259 10.82 15.64 11.29
N GLU A 260 11.31 15.91 12.50
CA GLU A 260 10.53 16.60 13.55
C GLU A 260 10.16 18.00 13.10
N ASP A 261 11.07 18.73 12.47
CA ASP A 261 10.82 20.05 11.91
C ASP A 261 9.72 20.02 10.86
N LEU A 262 9.78 19.05 9.94
CA LEU A 262 8.75 18.84 8.91
C LEU A 262 7.40 18.46 9.55
N ALA A 263 7.41 17.69 10.63
CA ALA A 263 6.20 17.35 11.38
C ALA A 263 5.60 18.55 12.12
N ARG A 264 6.43 19.40 12.74
CA ARG A 264 5.99 20.66 13.38
C ARG A 264 5.39 21.63 12.36
N GLN A 265 5.83 21.55 11.10
CA GLN A 265 5.25 22.29 9.98
C GLN A 265 3.94 21.67 9.42
N GLY A 266 3.46 20.56 10.00
CA GLY A 266 2.23 19.90 9.56
C GLY A 266 2.34 19.16 8.23
N ARG A 267 3.54 18.76 7.81
CA ARG A 267 3.74 18.10 6.50
C ARG A 267 3.38 16.62 6.47
N LEU A 268 3.23 15.97 7.62
CA LEU A 268 2.91 14.56 7.71
C LEU A 268 1.41 14.34 7.47
N SER A 269 1.09 13.36 6.64
CA SER A 269 -0.26 12.86 6.46
C SER A 269 -0.66 12.01 7.66
N ASP A 270 -1.84 12.29 8.21
CA ASP A 270 -2.38 11.55 9.36
C ASP A 270 -3.11 10.27 8.92
N PHE A 271 -2.66 9.13 9.45
CA PHE A 271 -3.27 7.82 9.27
C PHE A 271 -3.80 7.26 10.59
N SER A 272 -4.02 8.12 11.60
CA SER A 272 -4.48 7.73 12.92
C SER A 272 -5.78 6.92 12.94
N SER A 273 -6.64 7.13 11.95
CA SER A 273 -7.92 6.42 11.76
C SER A 273 -7.81 5.11 10.96
N SER A 274 -6.60 4.73 10.52
CA SER A 274 -6.35 3.48 9.81
C SER A 274 -6.63 2.27 10.71
N THR A 275 -7.30 1.26 10.16
CA THR A 275 -7.61 0.01 10.89
C THR A 275 -6.40 -0.89 11.08
N CYS A 276 -5.45 -0.85 10.14
CA CYS A 276 -4.25 -1.70 10.17
C CYS A 276 -3.03 -1.00 10.77
N ASN A 277 -3.04 0.33 10.79
CA ASN A 277 -1.91 1.13 11.24
C ASN A 277 -2.37 2.36 12.06
N PRO A 278 -3.15 2.13 13.14
CA PRO A 278 -3.72 3.22 13.92
C PRO A 278 -2.62 4.05 14.60
N GLY A 279 -2.88 5.34 14.74
CA GLY A 279 -1.96 6.31 15.36
C GLY A 279 -0.70 6.67 14.55
N SER A 280 -0.54 6.15 13.33
CA SER A 280 0.63 6.45 12.47
C SER A 280 0.46 7.75 11.68
N ARG A 281 1.58 8.40 11.36
CA ARG A 281 1.64 9.51 10.40
C ARG A 281 2.82 9.31 9.46
N HIS A 282 2.66 9.67 8.20
CA HIS A 282 3.66 9.39 7.16
C HIS A 282 4.02 10.61 6.33
N LEU A 283 5.21 10.61 5.75
CA LEU A 283 5.67 11.60 4.79
C LEU A 283 6.49 10.94 3.69
N TRP A 284 6.13 11.19 2.43
CA TRP A 284 6.93 10.79 1.27
C TRP A 284 7.87 11.94 0.87
N LEU A 285 9.16 11.63 0.69
CA LEU A 285 10.20 12.59 0.32
C LEU A 285 11.03 12.04 -0.84
N ARG A 286 11.13 12.79 -1.95
CA ARG A 286 12.16 12.51 -2.95
C ARG A 286 13.52 12.85 -2.36
N LEU A 287 14.54 12.05 -2.65
CA LEU A 287 15.91 12.32 -2.19
C LEU A 287 16.42 13.68 -2.69
N GLU A 288 16.04 14.07 -3.91
CA GLU A 288 16.40 15.37 -4.48
C GLU A 288 15.69 16.56 -3.78
N GLU A 289 14.62 16.34 -3.03
CA GLU A 289 13.88 17.40 -2.31
C GLU A 289 14.08 17.31 -0.80
N ALA A 290 14.74 16.25 -0.33
CA ALA A 290 14.95 16.01 1.09
C ALA A 290 15.93 17.03 1.68
N PRO A 291 15.71 17.46 2.94
CA PRO A 291 16.70 18.21 3.71
C PRO A 291 18.05 17.49 3.78
N PRO A 292 19.16 18.20 4.07
CA PRO A 292 20.52 17.68 3.85
C PRO A 292 20.83 16.34 4.54
N SER A 293 20.42 16.16 5.79
CA SER A 293 20.74 14.94 6.56
C SER A 293 19.84 13.77 6.15
N LEU A 294 18.57 14.03 5.88
CA LEU A 294 17.63 13.06 5.29
C LEU A 294 18.04 12.63 3.89
N ARG A 295 18.52 13.54 3.05
CA ARG A 295 19.09 13.21 1.74
C ARG A 295 20.30 12.31 1.91
N ARG A 296 21.24 12.67 2.79
CA ARG A 296 22.45 11.86 3.05
C ARG A 296 22.13 10.46 3.57
N LEU A 297 21.15 10.36 4.48
CA LEU A 297 20.64 9.09 4.96
C LEU A 297 20.05 8.27 3.82
N GLY A 298 19.17 8.88 3.03
CA GLY A 298 18.50 8.21 1.91
C GLY A 298 19.45 7.76 0.80
N GLU A 299 20.46 8.56 0.46
CA GLU A 299 21.53 8.18 -0.47
C GLU A 299 22.36 7.00 0.06
N ALA A 300 22.65 6.97 1.37
CA ALA A 300 23.33 5.83 1.98
C ALA A 300 22.49 4.55 1.90
N LEU A 301 21.19 4.62 2.16
CA LEU A 301 20.27 3.48 2.01
C LEU A 301 20.13 3.05 0.56
N ALA A 302 20.00 4.00 -0.38
CA ALA A 302 19.91 3.75 -1.81
C ALA A 302 21.17 3.05 -2.37
N ALA A 303 22.32 3.16 -1.72
CA ALA A 303 23.53 2.48 -2.17
C ALA A 303 23.55 0.97 -1.85
N LEU A 304 22.78 0.50 -0.85
CA LEU A 304 22.80 -0.89 -0.39
C LEU A 304 22.30 -1.91 -1.43
N PRO A 305 21.18 -1.70 -2.15
CA PRO A 305 20.69 -2.68 -3.11
C PRO A 305 21.66 -2.99 -4.24
N GLY A 306 22.37 -1.99 -4.77
CA GLY A 306 23.38 -2.22 -5.81
C GLY A 306 24.59 -3.01 -5.31
N ALA A 307 24.95 -2.87 -4.03
CA ALA A 307 25.96 -3.71 -3.40
C ALA A 307 25.45 -5.15 -3.16
N LEU A 308 24.17 -5.31 -2.79
CA LEU A 308 23.53 -6.63 -2.64
C LEU A 308 23.50 -7.41 -3.97
N GLU A 309 23.07 -6.77 -5.06
CA GLU A 309 23.08 -7.36 -6.41
C GLU A 309 24.47 -7.86 -6.81
N ALA A 310 25.51 -7.08 -6.49
CA ALA A 310 26.87 -7.42 -6.85
C ALA A 310 27.47 -8.58 -6.04
N LYS A 311 26.88 -8.92 -4.88
CA LYS A 311 27.43 -9.89 -3.91
C LYS A 311 26.75 -11.25 -3.97
N SER A 312 25.59 -11.36 -4.63
CA SER A 312 24.86 -12.62 -4.76
C SER A 312 24.28 -12.75 -6.15
N SER A 313 24.64 -13.83 -6.86
CA SER A 313 24.03 -14.16 -8.15
C SER A 313 22.56 -14.59 -8.03
N ALA A 314 22.09 -14.89 -6.81
CA ALA A 314 20.69 -15.16 -6.52
C ALA A 314 19.87 -13.89 -6.29
N ALA A 315 20.53 -12.72 -6.15
CA ALA A 315 19.81 -11.46 -6.03
C ALA A 315 19.10 -11.14 -7.36
N PRO A 316 17.80 -10.81 -7.33
CA PRO A 316 17.08 -10.40 -8.53
C PRO A 316 17.58 -9.04 -9.01
N GLY A 317 17.29 -8.69 -10.27
CA GLY A 317 17.45 -7.32 -10.73
C GLY A 317 16.47 -6.40 -10.01
N LEU A 318 16.97 -5.27 -9.50
CA LEU A 318 16.23 -4.30 -8.70
C LEU A 318 16.27 -2.90 -9.33
N ARG A 319 15.15 -2.20 -9.17
CA ARG A 319 15.04 -0.76 -9.40
C ARG A 319 14.50 -0.07 -8.17
N MET A 320 14.74 1.23 -8.08
CA MET A 320 14.16 2.06 -7.02
C MET A 320 13.67 3.37 -7.59
N VAL A 321 12.57 3.88 -7.05
CA VAL A 321 12.31 5.32 -7.08
C VAL A 321 13.12 5.93 -5.94
N PRO A 322 13.95 6.96 -6.18
CA PRO A 322 14.77 7.59 -5.14
C PRO A 322 13.90 8.47 -4.23
N ALA A 323 13.05 7.82 -3.43
CA ALA A 323 12.15 8.43 -2.49
C ALA A 323 12.05 7.58 -1.21
N LEU A 324 11.99 8.26 -0.07
CA LEU A 324 11.78 7.66 1.25
C LEU A 324 10.32 7.85 1.67
N MET A 325 9.76 6.87 2.35
CA MET A 325 8.63 7.09 3.24
C MET A 325 9.15 7.19 4.68
N ALA A 326 9.03 8.36 5.28
CA ALA A 326 9.18 8.53 6.73
C ALA A 326 7.87 8.16 7.43
N ALA A 327 7.98 7.50 8.59
CA ALA A 327 6.85 7.16 9.43
C ALA A 327 7.12 7.46 10.90
N VAL A 328 6.10 7.95 11.58
CA VAL A 328 6.07 8.12 13.03
C VAL A 328 4.90 7.37 13.64
N TYR A 329 5.19 6.69 14.74
CA TYR A 329 4.25 5.96 15.59
C TYR A 329 4.29 6.61 16.97
N GLY A 330 3.18 7.23 17.39
CA GLY A 330 3.06 7.77 18.74
C GLY A 330 2.74 6.68 19.77
N PRO A 331 2.63 7.03 21.06
CA PRO A 331 2.17 6.11 22.09
C PRO A 331 0.82 5.46 21.72
N GLY A 332 0.74 4.13 21.84
CA GLY A 332 -0.43 3.31 21.47
C GLY A 332 -0.51 2.95 19.98
N ALA A 333 0.32 3.55 19.12
CA ALA A 333 0.35 3.24 17.70
C ALA A 333 1.06 1.90 17.45
N HIS A 334 0.56 1.14 16.48
CA HIS A 334 1.10 -0.16 16.09
C HIS A 334 0.77 -0.42 14.62
N TYR A 335 1.38 -1.47 14.05
CA TYR A 335 1.00 -1.96 12.72
C TYR A 335 0.73 -3.46 12.83
N VAL A 336 -0.51 -3.86 12.55
CA VAL A 336 -0.91 -5.27 12.49
C VAL A 336 -0.01 -6.06 11.52
N PRO A 337 0.19 -7.37 11.77
CA PRO A 337 0.98 -8.21 10.88
C PRO A 337 0.52 -8.16 9.41
N HIS A 338 1.46 -7.91 8.50
CA HIS A 338 1.24 -7.80 7.06
C HIS A 338 2.51 -8.21 6.28
N LYS A 339 2.37 -8.28 4.96
CA LYS A 339 3.51 -8.30 4.02
C LYS A 339 3.57 -6.98 3.28
N ASP A 340 4.78 -6.55 2.94
CA ASP A 340 4.96 -5.35 2.11
C ASP A 340 4.54 -5.57 0.66
N MET A 341 4.59 -6.83 0.21
CA MET A 341 3.91 -7.29 -0.99
C MET A 341 2.50 -7.75 -0.61
N TYR A 342 1.52 -6.88 -0.82
CA TYR A 342 0.13 -7.25 -0.63
C TYR A 342 -0.26 -8.28 -1.68
N SER A 343 -0.68 -9.47 -1.26
CA SER A 343 -1.64 -10.26 -2.05
C SER A 343 -3.03 -9.84 -1.59
N GLY A 344 -3.58 -8.82 -2.26
CA GLY A 344 -4.99 -8.41 -2.07
C GLY A 344 -5.30 -7.36 -1.02
N GLY A 345 -4.56 -6.26 -0.98
CA GLY A 345 -5.08 -5.00 -0.47
C GLY A 345 -5.91 -4.31 -1.56
N SER A 346 -7.21 -4.14 -1.31
CA SER A 346 -8.29 -3.46 -2.07
C SER A 346 -8.47 -3.74 -3.58
N ALA A 347 -7.42 -4.17 -4.29
CA ALA A 347 -7.50 -4.56 -5.69
C ALA A 347 -6.55 -5.69 -6.17
N GLY A 348 -6.25 -6.67 -5.31
CA GLY A 348 -5.65 -7.97 -5.74
C GLY A 348 -4.41 -7.89 -6.61
N PHE A 349 -3.59 -6.86 -6.42
CA PHE A 349 -2.39 -6.63 -7.21
C PHE A 349 -1.18 -7.42 -6.76
N GLU A 350 -0.36 -7.81 -7.72
CA GLU A 350 1.06 -8.06 -7.48
C GLU A 350 1.77 -6.71 -7.28
N ASN A 351 2.01 -6.35 -6.03
CA ASN A 351 2.98 -5.31 -5.72
C ASN A 351 4.39 -5.81 -6.13
N THR A 352 5.06 -5.14 -7.07
CA THR A 352 6.37 -5.56 -7.61
C THR A 352 7.54 -5.37 -6.64
N ARG A 353 7.27 -4.94 -5.40
CA ARG A 353 8.27 -4.84 -4.34
C ARG A 353 8.91 -6.21 -4.05
N LEU A 354 10.23 -6.26 -4.12
CA LEU A 354 11.04 -7.43 -3.81
C LEU A 354 11.83 -7.28 -2.52
N LEU A 355 12.28 -6.07 -2.20
CA LEU A 355 13.11 -5.80 -1.04
C LEU A 355 12.61 -4.54 -0.33
N THR A 356 12.45 -4.65 0.98
CA THR A 356 12.22 -3.52 1.88
C THR A 356 13.51 -3.22 2.61
N ILE A 357 13.89 -1.94 2.65
CA ILE A 357 14.99 -1.43 3.46
C ILE A 357 14.43 -0.35 4.38
N LEU A 358 14.62 -0.52 5.68
CA LEU A 358 14.21 0.45 6.68
C LEU A 358 15.38 0.87 7.56
N CYS A 359 15.38 2.12 8.00
CA CYS A 359 16.34 2.65 8.95
C CYS A 359 15.61 3.33 10.11
N TYR A 360 15.98 2.99 11.33
CA TYR A 360 15.39 3.55 12.54
C TYR A 360 16.10 4.82 13.00
N LEU A 361 15.35 5.71 13.65
CA LEU A 361 15.79 7.06 14.03
C LEU A 361 15.52 7.38 15.51
N ASN A 362 15.67 6.40 16.40
CA ASN A 362 15.25 6.51 17.81
C ASN A 362 16.47 6.49 18.75
N PRO A 363 17.03 7.67 19.13
CA PRO A 363 18.25 7.77 19.93
C PRO A 363 18.10 7.23 21.35
N ASP A 364 16.92 7.37 21.94
CA ASP A 364 16.66 7.09 23.36
C ASP A 364 15.86 5.80 23.60
N TRP A 365 15.72 4.96 22.57
CA TRP A 365 14.97 3.72 22.71
C TRP A 365 15.64 2.78 23.71
N LYS A 366 14.84 2.19 24.59
CA LYS A 366 15.28 1.19 25.58
C LYS A 366 14.31 0.00 25.63
N PRO A 367 14.78 -1.17 26.09
CA PRO A 367 13.90 -2.32 26.32
C PRO A 367 12.67 -1.94 27.15
N GLY A 368 11.49 -2.29 26.65
CA GLY A 368 10.21 -1.99 27.28
C GLY A 368 9.48 -0.75 26.74
N ASP A 369 10.13 0.08 25.91
CA ASP A 369 9.48 1.19 25.19
C ASP A 369 8.54 0.72 24.06
N GLY A 370 8.62 -0.56 23.68
CA GLY A 370 7.79 -1.14 22.62
C GLY A 370 8.23 -0.70 21.22
N GLY A 371 7.34 -0.84 20.23
CA GLY A 371 7.64 -0.41 18.86
C GLY A 371 8.64 -1.30 18.10
N GLU A 372 8.98 -2.47 18.62
CA GLU A 372 9.80 -3.45 17.92
C GLU A 372 9.14 -3.86 16.59
N LEU A 373 9.96 -4.08 15.57
CA LEU A 373 9.49 -4.77 14.36
C LEU A 373 9.50 -6.26 14.64
N ARG A 374 8.32 -6.87 14.66
CA ARG A 374 8.17 -8.31 14.78
C ARG A 374 8.17 -8.94 13.40
N VAL A 375 9.12 -9.82 13.13
CA VAL A 375 9.20 -10.62 11.90
C VAL A 375 8.85 -12.07 12.22
N PHE A 376 7.88 -12.64 11.50
CA PHE A 376 7.35 -13.97 11.78
C PHE A 376 8.01 -15.04 10.91
N LYS A 377 8.03 -16.28 11.42
CA LYS A 377 8.39 -17.45 10.62
C LYS A 377 7.28 -17.76 9.62
N THR A 378 7.69 -18.23 8.45
CA THR A 378 6.80 -18.83 7.45
C THR A 378 6.33 -20.20 7.94
N ALA A 379 5.01 -20.43 8.07
CA ALA A 379 4.49 -21.76 8.38
C ALA A 379 4.59 -22.70 7.17
N ASP A 380 4.83 -23.98 7.41
CA ASP A 380 4.70 -25.01 6.38
C ASP A 380 3.22 -25.14 6.01
N SER A 381 2.87 -24.79 4.78
CA SER A 381 1.47 -24.66 4.36
C SER A 381 0.79 -26.03 4.21
N GLY A 382 0.12 -26.48 5.28
CA GLY A 382 -0.80 -27.63 5.28
C GLY A 382 -2.27 -27.29 5.02
N SER A 383 -2.66 -26.01 4.93
CA SER A 383 -4.07 -25.62 4.77
C SER A 383 -4.25 -24.40 3.87
N ALA A 384 -4.78 -24.64 2.67
CA ALA A 384 -5.06 -23.66 1.63
C ALA A 384 -6.42 -22.97 1.84
N GLU A 385 -6.63 -22.27 2.95
CA GLU A 385 -7.76 -21.34 3.04
C GLU A 385 -7.28 -19.91 2.76
N GLY A 386 -7.65 -19.41 1.58
CA GLY A 386 -7.23 -18.13 1.05
C GLY A 386 -7.79 -16.95 1.84
N GLY A 387 -6.94 -15.98 2.17
CA GLY A 387 -7.36 -14.74 2.81
C GLY A 387 -8.30 -13.89 1.93
N PRO A 388 -8.90 -12.82 2.51
CA PRO A 388 -9.93 -11.99 1.86
C PRO A 388 -9.48 -11.36 0.53
N GLY A 389 -8.17 -11.18 0.33
CA GLY A 389 -7.56 -10.70 -0.90
C GLY A 389 -7.79 -11.56 -2.15
N ARG A 390 -8.25 -12.82 -2.01
CA ARG A 390 -8.57 -13.73 -3.13
C ARG A 390 -10.04 -13.69 -3.57
N LEU A 391 -10.94 -13.14 -2.76
CA LEU A 391 -12.39 -13.31 -2.97
C LEU A 391 -12.95 -12.39 -4.06
N VAL A 392 -12.50 -11.13 -4.13
CA VAL A 392 -12.91 -10.21 -5.21
C VAL A 392 -12.42 -10.68 -6.59
N PRO A 393 -11.12 -11.02 -6.80
CA PRO A 393 -10.66 -11.57 -8.08
C PRO A 393 -11.45 -12.81 -8.52
N GLN A 394 -11.72 -13.74 -7.59
CA GLN A 394 -12.50 -14.94 -7.86
C GLN A 394 -13.92 -14.60 -8.32
N LEU A 395 -14.60 -13.71 -7.60
CA LEU A 395 -15.95 -13.29 -7.97
C LEU A 395 -15.97 -12.48 -9.26
N LEU A 396 -14.90 -11.75 -9.59
CA LEU A 396 -14.71 -11.06 -10.88
C LEU A 396 -14.27 -12.00 -12.02
N GLN A 397 -14.04 -13.28 -11.76
CA GLN A 397 -13.54 -14.27 -12.73
C GLN A 397 -12.22 -13.89 -13.41
N ILE A 398 -11.38 -13.11 -12.72
CA ILE A 398 -10.03 -12.83 -13.18
C ILE A 398 -9.07 -13.86 -12.62
N SER A 399 -8.16 -14.33 -13.46
CA SER A 399 -6.93 -14.92 -12.97
C SER A 399 -6.14 -13.79 -12.31
N ALA A 400 -6.16 -13.71 -10.99
CA ALA A 400 -4.98 -13.21 -10.32
C ALA A 400 -3.86 -14.15 -10.77
N ASP A 401 -2.98 -13.70 -11.66
CA ASP A 401 -1.74 -14.42 -11.96
C ASP A 401 -1.05 -14.57 -10.61
N HIS A 402 -1.25 -15.72 -9.99
CA HIS A 402 -0.41 -16.19 -8.92
C HIS A 402 0.87 -16.60 -9.64
N SER A 403 1.72 -15.62 -10.02
CA SER A 403 3.13 -15.94 -10.16
C SER A 403 3.53 -16.68 -8.88
N GLU A 404 4.32 -17.73 -9.04
CA GLU A 404 4.44 -18.91 -8.17
C GLU A 404 4.93 -18.65 -6.73
N SER A 405 4.78 -17.43 -6.18
CA SER A 405 5.26 -17.02 -4.84
C SER A 405 4.17 -16.76 -3.78
N THR A 406 2.90 -17.07 -4.04
CA THR A 406 1.81 -16.78 -3.07
C THR A 406 0.97 -18.00 -2.67
N THR A 407 1.60 -19.16 -2.47
CA THR A 407 1.17 -19.95 -1.31
C THR A 407 1.38 -19.02 -0.11
N SER A 408 0.30 -18.41 0.35
CA SER A 408 0.27 -17.72 1.63
C SER A 408 0.47 -18.81 2.68
N SER A 409 1.72 -19.24 2.87
CA SER A 409 2.13 -19.82 4.12
C SER A 409 1.67 -18.85 5.19
N ALA A 410 0.75 -19.33 6.04
CA ALA A 410 0.32 -18.61 7.21
C ALA A 410 1.57 -18.16 8.00
N CYS A 411 1.48 -17.04 8.69
CA CYS A 411 2.51 -16.75 9.69
C CYS A 411 2.30 -17.73 10.85
N ASP A 412 3.40 -18.21 11.42
CA ASP A 412 3.34 -18.90 12.71
C ASP A 412 3.47 -17.83 13.81
N PRO A 413 2.36 -17.40 14.46
CA PRO A 413 2.42 -16.35 15.47
C PRO A 413 3.22 -16.78 16.71
N GLU A 414 3.42 -18.10 16.90
CA GLU A 414 4.21 -18.65 17.99
C GLU A 414 5.72 -18.60 17.71
N THR A 415 6.13 -18.30 16.46
CA THR A 415 7.55 -18.20 16.09
C THR A 415 7.88 -16.86 15.41
N PHE A 416 8.53 -15.96 16.13
CA PHE A 416 8.96 -14.66 15.63
C PHE A 416 10.33 -14.21 16.16
N VAL A 417 10.86 -13.14 15.57
CA VAL A 417 11.99 -12.36 16.09
C VAL A 417 11.55 -10.89 16.16
N ASP A 418 11.79 -10.27 17.31
CA ASP A 418 11.60 -8.84 17.50
C ASP A 418 12.91 -8.11 17.23
N ILE A 419 12.85 -7.05 16.41
CA ILE A 419 13.97 -6.18 16.08
C ILE A 419 13.73 -4.82 16.71
N GLU A 420 14.60 -4.46 17.64
CA GLU A 420 14.57 -3.19 18.35
C GLU A 420 14.82 -2.02 17.38
N PRO A 421 14.05 -0.93 17.47
CA PRO A 421 14.14 0.19 16.54
C PRO A 421 15.27 1.16 16.89
N LEU A 422 16.50 0.67 17.07
CA LEU A 422 17.66 1.46 17.53
C LEU A 422 18.12 2.51 16.50
N LEU A 423 18.59 3.67 16.97
CA LEU A 423 19.14 4.72 16.10
C LEU A 423 20.16 4.20 15.08
N GLY A 424 19.90 4.44 13.80
CA GLY A 424 20.81 4.10 12.70
C GLY A 424 20.83 2.62 12.31
N ARG A 425 20.11 1.74 13.03
CA ARG A 425 19.93 0.35 12.65
C ARG A 425 19.18 0.26 11.33
N VAL A 426 19.75 -0.47 10.39
CA VAL A 426 19.12 -0.79 9.11
C VAL A 426 18.59 -2.21 9.15
N VAL A 427 17.34 -2.41 8.74
CA VAL A 427 16.77 -3.75 8.53
C VAL A 427 16.42 -3.91 7.07
N MET A 428 16.69 -5.08 6.53
CA MET A 428 16.39 -5.45 5.17
C MET A 428 15.62 -6.76 5.20
N PHE A 429 14.56 -6.88 4.41
CA PHE A 429 13.86 -8.15 4.26
C PHE A 429 13.16 -8.23 2.91
N ARG A 430 12.99 -9.47 2.44
CA ARG A 430 12.26 -9.70 1.19
C ARG A 430 10.79 -9.37 1.39
N SER A 431 10.28 -8.43 0.59
CA SER A 431 8.93 -7.87 0.77
C SER A 431 7.82 -8.91 0.56
N ARG A 432 8.14 -10.03 -0.11
CA ARG A 432 7.17 -11.07 -0.52
C ARG A 432 6.99 -12.17 0.52
N GLU A 433 8.04 -12.45 1.29
CA GLU A 433 8.11 -13.59 2.19
C GLU A 433 7.92 -13.16 3.64
N ALA A 434 8.47 -12.01 4.04
CA ALA A 434 8.48 -11.57 5.43
C ALA A 434 7.12 -11.02 5.88
N TRP A 435 6.33 -11.86 6.55
CA TRP A 435 5.25 -11.39 7.42
C TRP A 435 5.86 -10.61 8.58
N HIS A 436 5.37 -9.40 8.82
CA HIS A 436 5.89 -8.55 9.88
C HIS A 436 4.84 -7.57 10.41
N GLY A 437 5.01 -7.12 11.64
CA GLY A 437 4.17 -6.09 12.27
C GLY A 437 5.01 -5.20 13.18
N ILE A 438 4.44 -4.08 13.60
CA ILE A 438 5.08 -3.17 14.56
C ILE A 438 4.34 -3.33 15.88
N GLN A 439 5.06 -3.72 16.93
CA GLN A 439 4.51 -3.80 18.27
C GLN A 439 4.03 -2.43 18.74
N GLU A 440 3.12 -2.40 19.70
CA GLU A 440 2.62 -1.14 20.27
C GLU A 440 3.79 -0.30 20.80
N SER A 441 3.90 0.92 20.30
CA SER A 441 4.91 1.87 20.74
C SER A 441 4.42 2.60 21.99
N LYS A 442 5.25 2.73 23.03
CA LYS A 442 4.93 3.55 24.22
C LYS A 442 5.59 4.92 24.16
N THR A 443 6.62 5.06 23.33
CA THR A 443 7.32 6.31 23.02
C THR A 443 7.15 6.63 21.53
N GLU A 444 7.63 7.80 21.11
CA GLU A 444 7.58 8.17 19.71
C GLU A 444 8.63 7.37 18.91
N ARG A 445 8.17 6.61 17.91
CA ARG A 445 9.02 5.74 17.08
C ARG A 445 9.06 6.21 15.64
N TRP A 446 10.27 6.42 15.14
CA TRP A 446 10.57 6.90 13.79
C TRP A 446 11.35 5.89 12.97
N ALA A 447 10.97 5.80 11.71
CA ALA A 447 11.69 5.06 10.69
C ALA A 447 11.57 5.77 9.34
N VAL A 448 12.56 5.54 8.47
CA VAL A 448 12.44 5.79 7.04
C VAL A 448 12.51 4.46 6.29
N THR A 449 11.72 4.32 5.24
CA THR A 449 11.62 3.10 4.43
C THR A 449 11.84 3.42 2.96
N LEU A 450 12.60 2.55 2.29
CA LEU A 450 12.81 2.49 0.86
C LEU A 450 12.34 1.11 0.37
N TRP A 451 11.61 1.08 -0.73
CA TRP A 451 11.21 -0.18 -1.37
C TRP A 451 11.83 -0.31 -2.74
N LEU A 452 12.30 -1.52 -3.03
CA LEU A 452 12.90 -1.88 -4.30
C LEU A 452 11.94 -2.75 -5.09
N LEU A 453 11.79 -2.40 -6.37
CA LEU A 453 10.93 -3.08 -7.32
C LEU A 453 11.76 -4.05 -8.15
N ALA A 454 11.11 -5.06 -8.73
CA ALA A 454 11.73 -5.88 -9.76
C ALA A 454 12.18 -5.03 -10.96
N ASP A 455 13.41 -5.26 -11.47
CA ASP A 455 13.87 -4.78 -12.78
C ASP A 455 13.30 -5.70 -13.86
N LEU A 456 11.99 -5.58 -14.11
CA LEU A 456 11.32 -6.30 -15.18
C LEU A 456 11.77 -5.74 -16.53
N PRO A 457 12.10 -6.60 -17.52
CA PRO A 457 12.55 -6.18 -18.84
C PRO A 457 11.54 -5.32 -19.61
#